data_AF-A0A7W9IF97-F1
#
_entry.id   AF-A0A7W9IF97-F1
#
_cell.length_a   1.000
_cell.length_b   1.000
_cell.length_c   1.000
_cell.angle_alpha   90.00
_cell.angle_beta   90.00
_cell.angle_gamma   90.00
#
_symmetry.space_group_name_H-M   'P 1'
#
loop_
_entity.id
_entity.type
_entity.pdbx_description
1 polymer ?
#
loop_
_entity_poly.entity_id
_entity_poly.type
_entity_poly.pdbx_seq_one_letter_code
_entity_poly.pdbx_strand_id
1 'polypeptide(L)'
;MNDWSLPTGVYNPVVTVDGQRWRDFELEIQTSVVVAPPRERPRERGRWGPPRLDLCRPYGVAGGLARPDPQTEDDMVRAVPVTEQGTPRRFPDPRGMWIRMINGTGPADDPFRATNAVDCALAVLSTWYGAPAVAAPRRPEYDRLGKPLLSGETGGVLRAERWLGQRFQYVGQGRHSYVPIAQALLAGGHGSAAIIINRWPAGGSHAWNAVNFNGEVIWIDAQRGHMAVEPPYESVTGVFCVVIDREGRRL
;
A
#
# COMPACT_ATOMS: atom_id res chain seq x y z
N MET A 1 -11.96 -10.72 -25.40
CA MET A 1 -13.10 -10.01 -24.78
C MET A 1 -13.51 -10.83 -23.58
N ASN A 2 -13.26 -10.32 -22.38
CA ASN A 2 -13.86 -10.81 -21.13
C ASN A 2 -14.06 -9.53 -20.30
N ASP A 3 -15.32 -9.11 -20.17
CA ASP A 3 -15.73 -8.00 -19.33
C ASP A 3 -15.48 -8.35 -17.87
N TRP A 4 -14.55 -7.63 -17.24
CA TRP A 4 -14.39 -7.65 -15.79
C TRP A 4 -15.33 -6.63 -15.18
N SER A 5 -16.52 -7.07 -14.78
CA SER A 5 -17.43 -6.28 -13.96
C SER A 5 -16.98 -6.32 -12.50
N LEU A 6 -16.84 -5.15 -11.88
CA LEU A 6 -16.65 -5.04 -10.42
C LEU A 6 -17.87 -5.65 -9.70
N PRO A 7 -17.69 -6.44 -8.63
CA PRO A 7 -18.81 -6.94 -7.84
C PRO A 7 -19.63 -5.78 -7.27
N THR A 8 -20.95 -5.84 -7.39
CA THR A 8 -21.88 -4.91 -6.75
C THR A 8 -21.81 -5.07 -5.24
N GLY A 9 -21.27 -4.07 -4.56
CA GLY A 9 -21.32 -3.93 -3.10
C GLY A 9 -21.80 -2.52 -2.76
N VAL A 10 -22.47 -2.37 -1.61
CA VAL A 10 -23.04 -1.09 -1.17
C VAL A 10 -21.89 -0.12 -0.87
N TYR A 11 -21.68 0.79 -1.81
CA TYR A 11 -20.85 1.98 -1.67
C TYR A 11 -21.39 2.81 -0.51
N ASN A 12 -20.60 3.02 0.55
CA ASN A 12 -21.02 3.77 1.72
C ASN A 12 -20.66 5.26 1.53
N PRO A 13 -21.63 6.15 1.24
CA PRO A 13 -21.37 7.55 0.97
C PRO A 13 -21.46 8.34 2.28
N VAL A 14 -20.49 8.20 3.18
CA VAL A 14 -20.44 9.11 4.34
C VAL A 14 -19.86 10.44 3.89
N VAL A 15 -20.74 11.44 3.81
CA VAL A 15 -20.46 12.85 3.54
C VAL A 15 -19.80 13.47 4.79
N THR A 16 -18.68 14.17 4.62
CA THR A 16 -18.10 14.98 5.70
C THR A 16 -18.86 16.30 5.89
N VAL A 17 -18.68 16.92 7.05
CA VAL A 17 -19.33 18.19 7.45
C VAL A 17 -19.02 19.38 6.53
N ASP A 18 -18.00 19.25 5.69
CA ASP A 18 -17.57 20.20 4.64
C ASP A 18 -18.18 19.89 3.25
N GLY A 19 -19.07 18.89 3.15
CA GLY A 19 -19.84 18.57 1.94
C GLY A 19 -19.05 17.85 0.83
N GLN A 20 -17.78 17.53 1.05
CA GLN A 20 -16.96 16.80 0.08
C GLN A 20 -17.35 15.32 0.04
N ARG A 21 -17.56 14.79 -1.17
CA ARG A 21 -17.90 13.38 -1.42
C ARG A 21 -16.66 12.68 -1.95
N TRP A 22 -16.55 11.38 -1.74
CA TRP A 22 -15.51 10.54 -2.37
C TRP A 22 -15.46 10.64 -3.92
N ARG A 23 -16.47 11.26 -4.56
CA ARG A 23 -16.46 11.69 -5.98
C ARG A 23 -15.34 12.66 -6.35
N ASP A 24 -14.77 13.41 -5.41
CA ASP A 24 -13.72 14.38 -5.75
C ASP A 24 -12.40 13.70 -6.12
N PHE A 25 -12.16 12.46 -5.64
CA PHE A 25 -11.09 11.59 -6.16
C PHE A 25 -11.44 10.94 -7.51
N GLU A 26 -12.74 10.76 -7.81
CA GLU A 26 -13.19 10.27 -9.11
C GLU A 26 -13.18 11.34 -10.20
N LEU A 27 -13.25 12.63 -9.87
CA LEU A 27 -13.18 13.70 -10.87
C LEU A 27 -11.76 13.92 -11.43
N GLU A 28 -10.71 13.46 -10.74
CA GLU A 28 -9.35 13.32 -11.31
C GLU A 28 -9.24 12.15 -12.33
N ILE A 29 -10.23 11.25 -12.40
CA ILE A 29 -10.25 10.07 -13.29
C ILE A 29 -10.51 10.44 -14.76
N GLN A 30 -10.96 11.67 -15.08
CA GLN A 30 -11.35 12.05 -16.44
C GLN A 30 -10.17 12.32 -17.41
N THR A 31 -8.94 11.88 -17.11
CA THR A 31 -7.89 11.80 -18.15
C THR A 31 -7.64 10.33 -18.50
N SER A 32 -8.23 9.91 -19.61
CA SER A 32 -8.19 8.53 -20.10
C SER A 32 -6.77 8.11 -20.51
N VAL A 33 -6.22 7.08 -19.87
CA VAL A 33 -5.12 6.28 -20.46
C VAL A 33 -5.53 4.81 -20.43
N VAL A 34 -5.83 4.28 -21.61
CA VAL A 34 -6.12 2.86 -21.80
C VAL A 34 -4.79 2.11 -21.83
N VAL A 35 -4.48 1.33 -20.79
CA VAL A 35 -3.38 0.37 -20.80
C VAL A 35 -3.97 -1.03 -20.79
N ALA A 36 -3.63 -1.83 -21.81
CA ALA A 36 -4.07 -3.21 -21.94
C ALA A 36 -3.47 -4.09 -20.82
N PRO A 37 -4.23 -5.05 -20.25
CA PRO A 37 -3.70 -5.95 -19.24
C PRO A 37 -2.67 -6.90 -19.84
N PRO A 38 -1.54 -7.19 -19.15
CA PRO A 38 -0.63 -8.24 -19.57
C PRO A 38 -1.29 -9.61 -19.43
N ARG A 39 -1.04 -10.50 -20.40
CA ARG A 39 -1.52 -11.88 -20.39
C ARG A 39 -0.74 -12.70 -19.36
N GLU A 40 -1.35 -13.03 -18.23
CA GLU A 40 -0.77 -13.97 -17.24
C GLU A 40 -1.01 -15.43 -17.65
N ARG A 41 -0.01 -16.29 -17.40
CA ARG A 41 -0.13 -17.76 -17.45
C ARG A 41 -0.87 -18.26 -16.20
N PRO A 42 -1.55 -19.42 -16.24
CA PRO A 42 -2.31 -19.93 -15.10
C PRO A 42 -1.42 -20.13 -13.87
N ARG A 43 -1.79 -19.51 -12.75
CA ARG A 43 -1.14 -19.68 -11.43
C ARG A 43 -1.43 -21.08 -10.89
N GLU A 44 -0.43 -21.73 -10.30
CA GLU A 44 -0.62 -22.97 -9.55
C GLU A 44 -1.68 -22.77 -8.46
N ARG A 45 -2.67 -23.66 -8.40
CA ARG A 45 -3.81 -23.55 -7.49
C ARG A 45 -3.33 -23.68 -6.04
N GLY A 46 -3.50 -22.62 -5.24
CA GLY A 46 -3.48 -22.70 -3.77
C GLY A 46 -2.80 -21.56 -3.01
N ARG A 47 -1.90 -20.79 -3.63
CA ARG A 47 -1.12 -19.75 -2.93
C ARG A 47 -1.33 -18.38 -3.56
N TRP A 48 -1.87 -17.42 -2.81
CA TRP A 48 -1.86 -16.03 -3.24
C TRP A 48 -0.42 -15.50 -3.17
N GLY A 49 0.16 -15.33 -4.34
CA GLY A 49 1.26 -14.41 -4.58
C GLY A 49 0.68 -13.15 -5.21
N PRO A 50 0.86 -11.96 -4.61
CA PRO A 50 0.44 -10.74 -5.28
C PRO A 50 1.16 -10.63 -6.64
N PRO A 51 0.54 -10.01 -7.67
CA PRO A 51 1.26 -9.63 -8.87
C PRO A 51 2.52 -8.84 -8.50
N ARG A 52 3.62 -8.99 -9.24
CA ARG A 52 4.80 -8.17 -8.98
C ARG A 52 4.46 -6.69 -9.15
N LEU A 53 4.90 -5.85 -8.22
CA LEU A 53 4.56 -4.42 -8.22
C LEU A 53 5.10 -3.67 -9.44
N ASP A 54 6.24 -4.07 -9.98
CA ASP A 54 6.84 -3.48 -11.19
C ASP A 54 5.93 -3.59 -12.42
N LEU A 55 4.99 -4.54 -12.44
CA LEU A 55 4.03 -4.72 -13.53
C LEU A 55 2.79 -3.82 -13.41
N CYS A 56 2.49 -3.30 -12.22
CA CYS A 56 1.30 -2.48 -11.98
C CYS A 56 1.60 -1.01 -11.71
N ARG A 57 2.86 -0.64 -11.48
CA ARG A 57 3.28 0.74 -11.22
C ARG A 57 3.18 1.62 -12.49
N PRO A 58 2.62 2.83 -12.39
CA PRO A 58 2.51 3.76 -13.51
C PRO A 58 3.84 4.47 -13.73
N TYR A 59 4.81 3.77 -14.33
CA TYR A 59 6.14 4.33 -14.58
C TYR A 59 6.13 5.35 -15.72
N GLY A 60 6.86 6.46 -15.54
CA GLY A 60 7.14 7.42 -16.62
C GLY A 60 5.98 8.32 -17.03
N VAL A 61 4.82 8.23 -16.37
CA VAL A 61 3.64 9.09 -16.64
C VAL A 61 3.54 10.22 -15.61
N ALA A 62 2.88 11.32 -15.98
CA ALA A 62 2.63 12.44 -15.07
C ALA A 62 1.82 11.98 -13.85
N GLY A 63 2.20 12.43 -12.65
CA GLY A 63 1.61 11.91 -11.41
C GLY A 63 1.92 10.42 -11.14
N GLY A 64 2.83 9.80 -11.89
CA GLY A 64 3.23 8.41 -11.76
C GLY A 64 4.49 8.21 -10.90
N LEU A 65 5.11 7.04 -11.04
CA LEU A 65 6.27 6.63 -10.26
C LEU A 65 7.54 6.61 -11.11
N ALA A 66 8.70 6.72 -10.47
CA ALA A 66 9.99 6.40 -11.07
C ALA A 66 10.42 4.98 -10.66
N ARG A 67 11.32 4.35 -11.41
CA ARG A 67 11.81 3.01 -11.05
C ARG A 67 12.65 3.10 -9.77
N PRO A 68 12.52 2.13 -8.84
CA PRO A 68 13.49 1.99 -7.76
C PRO A 68 14.90 1.81 -8.32
N ASP A 69 15.90 2.15 -7.50
CA ASP A 69 17.29 1.86 -7.80
C ASP A 69 17.53 0.32 -7.79
N PRO A 70 18.11 -0.27 -8.84
CA PRO A 70 18.28 -1.72 -8.94
C PRO A 70 19.14 -2.32 -7.81
N GLN A 71 20.17 -1.60 -7.37
CA GLN A 71 21.04 -2.06 -6.27
C GLN A 71 20.24 -2.14 -4.97
N THR A 72 19.38 -1.15 -4.70
CA THR A 72 18.46 -1.16 -3.57
C THR A 72 17.46 -2.34 -3.65
N GLU A 73 16.98 -2.69 -4.85
CA GLU A 73 16.14 -3.87 -5.05
C GLU A 73 16.88 -5.18 -4.71
N ASP A 74 18.13 -5.31 -5.15
CA ASP A 74 18.99 -6.45 -4.82
C ASP A 74 19.30 -6.54 -3.32
N ASP A 75 19.54 -5.41 -2.66
CA ASP A 75 19.75 -5.32 -1.22
C ASP A 75 18.50 -5.75 -0.45
N MET A 76 17.31 -5.34 -0.90
CA MET A 76 16.04 -5.78 -0.32
C MET A 76 15.86 -7.30 -0.43
N VAL A 77 16.17 -7.90 -1.58
CA VAL A 77 16.11 -9.37 -1.75
C VAL A 77 17.04 -10.07 -0.77
N ARG A 78 18.25 -9.56 -0.54
CA ARG A 78 19.21 -10.10 0.43
C ARG A 78 18.77 -9.92 1.88
N ALA A 79 17.99 -8.88 2.18
CA ALA A 79 17.55 -8.55 3.53
C ALA A 79 16.41 -9.43 4.04
N VAL A 80 15.61 -9.99 3.13
CA VAL A 80 14.47 -10.82 3.47
C VAL A 80 14.95 -12.25 3.75
N PRO A 81 14.62 -12.83 4.92
CA PRO A 81 14.96 -14.22 5.21
C PRO A 81 14.41 -15.17 4.14
N VAL A 82 15.15 -16.23 3.83
CA VAL A 82 14.73 -17.26 2.87
C VAL A 82 14.28 -18.55 3.57
N THR A 83 13.58 -19.42 2.84
CA THR A 83 13.33 -20.81 3.20
C THR A 83 14.55 -21.68 2.90
N GLU A 84 14.55 -22.95 3.31
CA GLU A 84 15.61 -23.90 2.97
C GLU A 84 15.81 -24.08 1.45
N GLN A 85 14.74 -23.89 0.68
CA GLN A 85 14.75 -23.94 -0.79
C GLN A 85 15.21 -22.62 -1.44
N GLY A 86 15.70 -21.65 -0.65
CA GLY A 86 16.20 -20.37 -1.15
C GLY A 86 15.12 -19.38 -1.60
N THR A 87 13.84 -19.64 -1.33
CA THR A 87 12.75 -18.72 -1.69
C THR A 87 12.52 -17.69 -0.58
N PRO A 88 12.17 -16.41 -0.89
CA PRO A 88 11.84 -15.44 0.15
C PRO A 88 10.73 -15.94 1.07
N ARG A 89 11.00 -15.87 2.38
CA ARG A 89 10.07 -16.31 3.42
C ARG A 89 8.88 -15.37 3.46
N ARG A 90 7.67 -15.94 3.52
CA ARG A 90 6.45 -15.19 3.83
C ARG A 90 6.41 -14.86 5.30
N PHE A 91 5.83 -13.71 5.61
CA PHE A 91 5.59 -13.22 6.95
C PHE A 91 6.88 -13.08 7.77
N PRO A 92 7.96 -12.50 7.18
CA PRO A 92 9.21 -12.29 7.90
C PRO A 92 8.97 -11.33 9.08
N ASP A 93 9.70 -11.49 10.19
CA ASP A 93 9.58 -10.58 11.34
C ASP A 93 9.71 -9.12 10.88
N PRO A 94 8.69 -8.26 11.08
CA PRO A 94 8.76 -6.85 10.70
C PRO A 94 9.93 -6.13 11.37
N ARG A 95 10.38 -6.58 12.54
CA ARG A 95 11.53 -6.00 13.26
C ARG A 95 12.87 -6.20 12.54
N GLY A 96 12.89 -7.01 11.47
CA GLY A 96 14.05 -7.18 10.61
C GLY A 96 14.39 -5.95 9.77
N MET A 97 15.55 -6.00 9.10
CA MET A 97 16.06 -4.86 8.32
C MET A 97 15.18 -4.50 7.11
N TRP A 98 14.45 -5.47 6.56
CA TRP A 98 13.67 -5.29 5.32
C TRP A 98 12.67 -4.12 5.41
N ILE A 99 12.04 -3.87 6.58
CA ILE A 99 11.13 -2.71 6.74
C ILE A 99 11.83 -1.39 6.49
N ARG A 100 13.07 -1.24 6.96
CA ARG A 100 13.86 -0.02 6.77
C ARG A 100 14.30 0.18 5.32
N MET A 101 14.38 -0.90 4.54
CA MET A 101 14.72 -0.84 3.12
C MET A 101 13.54 -0.55 2.21
N ILE A 102 12.30 -0.65 2.70
CA ILE A 102 11.10 -0.44 1.87
C ILE A 102 11.16 0.90 1.15
N ASN A 103 11.47 1.99 1.85
CA ASN A 103 11.53 3.31 1.21
C ASN A 103 12.92 3.65 0.63
N GLY A 104 13.80 2.66 0.42
CA GLY A 104 15.15 2.87 -0.10
C GLY A 104 15.95 3.87 0.74
N THR A 105 16.57 4.85 0.09
CA THR A 105 17.32 5.94 0.73
C THR A 105 16.44 6.93 1.51
N GLY A 106 15.12 6.89 1.29
CA GLY A 106 14.17 7.74 1.99
C GLY A 106 14.15 9.21 1.54
N PRO A 107 13.29 10.04 2.17
CA PRO A 107 12.99 11.40 1.72
C PRO A 107 14.11 12.41 1.93
N ALA A 108 15.10 12.10 2.77
CA ALA A 108 16.25 12.97 3.01
C ALA A 108 17.19 13.04 1.79
N ASP A 109 17.39 11.90 1.13
CA ASP A 109 18.24 11.78 -0.06
C ASP A 109 17.46 11.98 -1.36
N ASP A 110 16.18 11.60 -1.39
CA ASP A 110 15.30 11.78 -2.55
C ASP A 110 13.92 12.32 -2.11
N PRO A 111 13.62 13.62 -2.33
CA PRO A 111 12.38 14.22 -1.86
C PRO A 111 11.12 13.56 -2.45
N PHE A 112 11.21 12.87 -3.59
CA PHE A 112 10.10 12.16 -4.21
C PHE A 112 9.72 10.88 -3.46
N ARG A 113 10.47 10.50 -2.43
CA ARG A 113 10.12 9.45 -1.46
C ARG A 113 9.31 9.95 -0.27
N ALA A 114 9.06 11.26 -0.17
CA ALA A 114 8.21 11.84 0.87
C ALA A 114 6.72 11.63 0.60
N THR A 115 6.33 11.32 -0.64
CA THR A 115 4.91 11.28 -1.05
C THR A 115 4.52 10.01 -1.81
N ASN A 116 5.33 8.96 -1.72
CA ASN A 116 5.09 7.62 -2.27
C ASN A 116 4.39 6.64 -1.31
N ALA A 117 3.70 7.13 -0.27
CA ALA A 117 3.18 6.32 0.83
C ALA A 117 2.36 5.09 0.39
N VAL A 118 1.55 5.22 -0.67
CA VAL A 118 0.78 4.11 -1.23
C VAL A 118 1.70 3.00 -1.73
N ASP A 119 2.77 3.34 -2.45
CA ASP A 119 3.70 2.33 -2.96
C ASP A 119 4.56 1.72 -1.85
N CYS A 120 4.90 2.49 -0.80
CA CYS A 120 5.48 1.94 0.43
C CYS A 120 4.56 0.90 1.07
N ALA A 121 3.27 1.20 1.20
CA ALA A 121 2.33 0.29 1.83
C ALA A 121 2.10 -0.99 1.00
N LEU A 122 2.12 -0.87 -0.33
CA LEU A 122 2.06 -2.02 -1.23
C LEU A 122 3.36 -2.84 -1.21
N ALA A 123 4.52 -2.20 -1.13
CA ALA A 123 5.83 -2.87 -1.03
C ALA A 123 5.95 -3.67 0.28
N VAL A 124 5.40 -3.16 1.39
CA VAL A 124 5.29 -3.92 2.65
C VAL A 124 4.48 -5.18 2.43
N LEU A 125 3.28 -5.08 1.84
CA LEU A 125 2.45 -6.25 1.56
C LEU A 125 3.14 -7.22 0.59
N SER A 126 3.72 -6.73 -0.51
CA SER A 126 4.45 -7.58 -1.46
C SER A 126 5.53 -8.40 -0.75
N THR A 127 6.34 -7.73 0.08
CA THR A 127 7.43 -8.38 0.83
C THR A 127 6.89 -9.33 1.89
N TRP A 128 5.88 -8.91 2.66
CA TRP A 128 5.20 -9.72 3.66
C TRP A 128 4.66 -11.03 3.07
N TYR A 129 4.11 -10.98 1.85
CA TYR A 129 3.57 -12.16 1.17
C TYR A 129 4.59 -12.93 0.33
N GLY A 130 5.88 -12.61 0.44
CA GLY A 130 7.01 -13.39 -0.12
C GLY A 130 7.51 -12.92 -1.48
N ALA A 131 7.21 -11.68 -1.88
CA ALA A 131 7.76 -11.02 -3.06
C ALA A 131 8.48 -9.73 -2.62
N PRO A 132 9.76 -9.80 -2.19
CA PRO A 132 10.53 -8.65 -1.75
C PRO A 132 10.47 -7.51 -2.77
N ALA A 133 10.19 -6.30 -2.29
CA ALA A 133 10.03 -5.13 -3.16
C ALA A 133 10.46 -3.84 -2.44
N VAL A 134 11.15 -2.98 -3.16
CA VAL A 134 11.43 -1.60 -2.74
C VAL A 134 10.34 -0.69 -3.29
N ALA A 135 9.88 0.24 -2.48
CA ALA A 135 8.93 1.27 -2.90
C ALA A 135 9.57 2.19 -3.94
N ALA A 136 8.83 2.40 -5.02
CA ALA A 136 9.18 3.35 -6.05
C ALA A 136 9.02 4.78 -5.51
N PRO A 137 9.99 5.67 -5.77
CA PRO A 137 9.77 7.10 -5.56
C PRO A 137 8.71 7.63 -6.52
N ARG A 138 8.14 8.78 -6.20
CA ARG A 138 7.32 9.54 -7.16
C ARG A 138 8.16 9.88 -8.37
N ARG A 139 7.52 10.01 -9.54
CA ARG A 139 8.19 10.56 -10.72
C ARG A 139 8.66 11.98 -10.37
N PRO A 140 9.91 12.34 -10.66
CA PRO A 140 10.37 13.71 -10.48
C PRO A 140 9.55 14.68 -11.33
N GLU A 141 8.85 15.59 -10.64
CA GLU A 141 8.02 16.62 -11.23
C GLU A 141 8.28 17.92 -10.47
N TYR A 142 8.32 19.04 -11.20
CA TYR A 142 8.71 20.34 -10.65
C TYR A 142 7.72 21.41 -11.09
N ASP A 143 7.50 22.40 -10.24
CA ASP A 143 6.72 23.58 -10.59
C ASP A 143 7.53 24.54 -11.49
N ARG A 144 6.92 25.67 -11.86
CA ARG A 144 7.54 26.69 -12.73
C ARG A 144 8.76 27.36 -12.09
N LEU A 145 8.93 27.26 -10.78
CA LEU A 145 10.06 27.80 -10.02
C LEU A 145 11.15 26.74 -9.78
N GLY A 146 10.98 25.53 -10.31
CA GLY A 146 11.93 24.43 -10.14
C GLY A 146 11.81 23.72 -8.78
N LYS A 147 10.74 23.98 -8.00
CA LYS A 147 10.52 23.29 -6.72
C LYS A 147 9.88 21.91 -6.97
N PRO A 148 10.30 20.85 -6.28
CA PRO A 148 9.67 19.55 -6.36
C PRO A 148 8.16 19.60 -6.06
N LEU A 149 7.37 18.98 -6.92
CA LEU A 149 5.95 18.73 -6.69
C LEU A 149 5.81 17.52 -5.78
N LEU A 150 5.43 17.77 -4.53
CA LEU A 150 5.25 16.74 -3.49
C LEU A 150 3.78 16.36 -3.38
N SER A 151 3.16 15.98 -4.50
CA SER A 151 1.84 15.36 -4.50
C SER A 151 1.96 13.84 -4.35
N GLY A 152 0.92 13.24 -3.80
CA GLY A 152 0.76 11.79 -3.77
C GLY A 152 0.58 11.20 -5.16
N GLU A 153 0.51 9.87 -5.23
CA GLU A 153 0.25 9.18 -6.50
C GLU A 153 -1.15 9.42 -7.05
N THR A 154 -1.20 9.95 -8.27
CA THR A 154 -2.44 10.09 -9.04
C THR A 154 -3.02 8.70 -9.29
N GLY A 155 -4.23 8.46 -8.77
CA GLY A 155 -4.87 7.15 -8.85
C GLY A 155 -4.25 6.06 -7.98
N GLY A 156 -3.38 6.40 -7.02
CA GLY A 156 -2.69 5.41 -6.18
C GLY A 156 -3.63 4.49 -5.41
N VAL A 157 -4.73 5.01 -4.86
CA VAL A 157 -5.75 4.21 -4.17
C VAL A 157 -6.36 3.18 -5.11
N LEU A 158 -6.75 3.59 -6.32
CA LEU A 158 -7.33 2.69 -7.32
C LEU A 158 -6.32 1.62 -7.76
N ARG A 159 -5.03 1.97 -7.89
CA ARG A 159 -3.98 0.98 -8.15
C ARG A 159 -3.86 -0.03 -7.02
N ALA A 160 -3.87 0.42 -5.78
CA ALA A 160 -3.84 -0.46 -4.61
C ALA A 160 -5.03 -1.42 -4.61
N GLU A 161 -6.25 -0.93 -4.85
CA GLU A 161 -7.44 -1.77 -4.93
C GLU A 161 -7.36 -2.82 -6.05
N ARG A 162 -6.88 -2.43 -7.24
CA ARG A 162 -6.67 -3.35 -8.36
C ARG A 162 -5.63 -4.41 -8.06
N TRP A 163 -4.52 -4.02 -7.43
CA TRP A 163 -3.45 -4.94 -7.05
C TRP A 163 -3.89 -5.94 -5.97
N LEU A 164 -4.69 -5.48 -5.01
CA LEU A 164 -5.27 -6.31 -3.95
C LEU A 164 -6.44 -7.18 -4.43
N GLY A 165 -7.14 -6.75 -5.49
CA GLY A 165 -8.43 -7.32 -5.87
C GLY A 165 -9.53 -7.02 -4.83
N GLN A 166 -9.35 -5.99 -4.00
CA GLN A 166 -10.22 -5.64 -2.89
C GLN A 166 -10.40 -4.13 -2.81
N ARG A 167 -11.58 -3.69 -2.36
CA ARG A 167 -11.86 -2.27 -2.13
C ARG A 167 -11.63 -1.86 -0.69
N PHE A 168 -11.12 -0.64 -0.50
CA PHE A 168 -11.03 -0.01 0.81
C PHE A 168 -12.42 0.16 1.42
N GLN A 169 -12.52 -0.14 2.70
CA GLN A 169 -13.71 0.11 3.52
C GLN A 169 -13.44 1.22 4.50
N TYR A 170 -14.41 2.11 4.67
CA TYR A 170 -14.39 3.08 5.75
C TYR A 170 -14.63 2.37 7.08
N VAL A 171 -13.75 2.64 8.04
CA VAL A 171 -13.79 2.07 9.38
C VAL A 171 -14.35 3.06 10.40
N GLY A 172 -13.97 4.33 10.29
CA GLY A 172 -14.38 5.37 11.23
C GLY A 172 -13.46 6.59 11.23
N GLN A 173 -13.52 7.37 12.30
CA GLN A 173 -12.64 8.52 12.55
C GLN A 173 -11.86 8.31 13.85
N GLY A 174 -10.75 9.04 14.04
CA GLY A 174 -9.95 8.99 15.26
C GLY A 174 -9.36 7.61 15.61
N ARG A 175 -8.66 7.58 16.75
CA ARG A 175 -7.89 6.41 17.21
C ARG A 175 -8.71 5.12 17.41
N HIS A 176 -9.99 5.22 17.79
CA HIS A 176 -10.83 4.04 18.03
C HIS A 176 -11.07 3.20 16.76
N SER A 177 -10.88 3.79 15.57
CA SER A 177 -11.01 3.09 14.30
C SER A 177 -9.96 2.00 14.09
N TYR A 178 -8.84 2.01 14.82
CA TYR A 178 -7.81 0.97 14.70
C TYR A 178 -8.15 -0.29 15.49
N VAL A 179 -9.04 -0.21 16.49
CA VAL A 179 -9.46 -1.35 17.31
C VAL A 179 -10.08 -2.47 16.47
N PRO A 180 -11.10 -2.23 15.62
CA PRO A 180 -11.66 -3.31 14.78
C PRO A 180 -10.66 -3.87 13.77
N ILE A 181 -9.70 -3.06 13.28
CA ILE A 181 -8.61 -3.54 12.40
C ILE A 181 -7.71 -4.52 13.15
N ALA A 182 -7.26 -4.15 14.36
CA ALA A 182 -6.43 -5.01 15.19
C ALA A 182 -7.15 -6.32 15.55
N GLN A 183 -8.44 -6.25 15.90
CA GLN A 183 -9.27 -7.42 16.18
C GLN A 183 -9.37 -8.36 14.97
N ALA A 184 -9.60 -7.82 13.77
CA ALA A 184 -9.64 -8.62 12.54
C ALA A 184 -8.29 -9.30 12.25
N LEU A 185 -7.17 -8.58 12.44
CA LEU A 185 -5.83 -9.14 12.28
C LEU A 185 -5.53 -10.25 13.28
N LEU A 186 -5.89 -10.05 14.56
CA LEU A 186 -5.74 -11.06 15.61
C LEU A 186 -6.56 -12.32 15.29
N ALA A 187 -7.82 -12.15 14.89
CA ALA A 187 -8.70 -13.25 14.48
C ALA A 187 -8.17 -14.00 13.24
N GLY A 188 -7.57 -13.27 12.27
CA GLY A 188 -6.93 -13.85 11.10
C GLY A 188 -5.62 -14.59 11.36
N GLY A 189 -5.02 -14.42 12.54
CA GLY A 189 -3.79 -15.09 12.95
C GLY A 189 -2.53 -14.64 12.20
N HIS A 190 -1.40 -15.29 12.48
CA HIS A 190 -0.11 -14.97 11.88
C HIS A 190 -0.18 -15.00 10.33
N GLY A 191 0.32 -13.93 9.72
CA GLY A 191 0.32 -13.75 8.27
C GLY A 191 -0.85 -12.91 7.73
N SER A 192 -1.86 -12.60 8.56
CA SER A 192 -2.86 -11.59 8.21
C SER A 192 -2.22 -10.20 8.15
N ALA A 193 -2.77 -9.35 7.28
CA ALA A 193 -2.25 -8.01 7.04
C ALA A 193 -3.36 -7.03 6.66
N ALA A 194 -3.11 -5.75 6.91
CA ALA A 194 -3.94 -4.65 6.51
C ALA A 194 -3.10 -3.61 5.75
N ILE A 195 -3.71 -3.03 4.72
CA ILE A 195 -3.32 -1.71 4.22
C ILE A 195 -4.34 -0.71 4.74
N ILE A 196 -3.85 0.42 5.24
CA ILE A 196 -4.62 1.44 5.91
C ILE A 196 -4.36 2.77 5.22
N ILE A 197 -5.41 3.54 5.00
CA ILE A 197 -5.33 4.92 4.56
C ILE A 197 -6.04 5.78 5.59
N ASN A 198 -5.34 6.77 6.15
CA ASN A 198 -5.97 7.78 7.01
C ASN A 198 -5.99 9.15 6.34
N ARG A 199 -6.98 9.97 6.70
CA ARG A 199 -7.10 11.37 6.29
C ARG A 199 -6.90 12.29 7.48
N TRP A 200 -6.24 13.42 7.25
CA TRP A 200 -5.95 14.41 8.29
C TRP A 200 -6.97 15.56 8.25
N PRO A 201 -7.24 16.24 9.39
CA PRO A 201 -8.09 17.42 9.41
C PRO A 201 -7.59 18.57 8.51
N ALA A 202 -6.27 18.76 8.43
CA ALA A 202 -5.64 19.80 7.61
C ALA A 202 -5.57 19.47 6.11
N GLY A 203 -6.21 18.36 5.69
CA GLY A 203 -6.12 17.84 4.33
C GLY A 203 -4.99 16.84 4.14
N GLY A 204 -5.04 16.13 3.01
CA GLY A 204 -4.12 15.05 2.68
C GLY A 204 -4.44 13.72 3.35
N SER A 205 -3.74 12.68 2.91
CA SER A 205 -3.90 11.31 3.38
C SER A 205 -2.57 10.59 3.45
N HIS A 206 -2.49 9.55 4.28
CA HIS A 206 -1.29 8.73 4.41
C HIS A 206 -1.64 7.24 4.34
N ALA A 207 -0.79 6.46 3.67
CA ALA A 207 -0.96 5.03 3.49
C ALA A 207 0.14 4.25 4.21
N TRP A 208 -0.25 3.20 4.91
CA TRP A 208 0.60 2.44 5.83
C TRP A 208 -0.04 1.07 6.13
N ASN A 209 0.57 0.27 7.01
CA ASN A 209 0.15 -1.12 7.21
C ASN A 209 0.01 -1.50 8.68
N ALA A 210 -0.67 -2.62 8.89
CA ALA A 210 -0.56 -3.41 10.10
C ALA A 210 -0.49 -4.89 9.73
N VAL A 211 0.25 -5.70 10.47
CA VAL A 211 0.38 -7.15 10.22
C VAL A 211 0.24 -7.91 11.53
N ASN A 212 -0.26 -9.14 11.47
CA ASN A 212 -0.18 -10.06 12.59
C ASN A 212 1.07 -10.94 12.46
N PHE A 213 2.04 -10.71 13.33
CA PHE A 213 3.22 -11.56 13.46
C PHE A 213 3.13 -12.35 14.77
N ASN A 214 2.80 -13.65 14.66
CA ASN A 214 2.79 -14.60 15.79
C ASN A 214 1.83 -14.19 16.93
N GLY A 215 0.66 -13.64 16.59
CA GLY A 215 -0.35 -13.23 17.56
C GLY A 215 -0.18 -11.79 18.05
N GLU A 216 0.80 -11.05 17.54
CA GLU A 216 1.02 -9.64 17.86
C GLU A 216 0.75 -8.77 16.63
N VAL A 217 -0.03 -7.70 16.81
CA VAL A 217 -0.28 -6.72 15.75
C VAL A 217 0.84 -5.69 15.73
N ILE A 218 1.56 -5.63 14.62
CA ILE A 218 2.63 -4.67 14.41
C ILE A 218 2.16 -3.64 13.38
N TRP A 219 2.14 -2.38 13.77
CA TRP A 219 1.83 -1.24 12.94
C TRP A 219 3.10 -0.76 12.25
N ILE A 220 3.03 -0.54 10.94
CA ILE A 220 4.19 -0.29 10.08
C ILE A 220 3.92 0.95 9.24
N ASP A 221 4.73 1.97 9.44
CA ASP A 221 4.87 3.09 8.51
C ASP A 221 6.24 3.00 7.85
N ALA A 222 6.28 2.24 6.75
CA ALA A 222 7.51 1.99 6.03
C ALA A 222 8.02 3.22 5.26
N GLN A 223 7.17 4.21 4.96
CA GLN A 223 7.63 5.46 4.37
C GLN A 223 8.56 6.20 5.35
N ARG A 224 8.24 6.14 6.65
CA ARG A 224 9.02 6.73 7.74
C ARG A 224 10.01 5.75 8.38
N GLY A 225 10.06 4.49 7.92
CA GLY A 225 10.86 3.43 8.53
C GLY A 225 10.47 3.12 9.98
N HIS A 226 9.22 3.38 10.36
CA HIS A 226 8.74 3.31 11.73
C HIS A 226 7.86 2.08 11.95
N MET A 227 7.99 1.47 13.13
CA MET A 227 7.15 0.38 13.59
C MET A 227 6.75 0.60 15.04
N ALA A 228 5.54 0.20 15.39
CA ALA A 228 5.02 0.31 16.73
C ALA A 228 4.04 -0.84 17.04
N VAL A 229 3.85 -1.12 18.33
CA VAL A 229 2.81 -2.03 18.82
C VAL A 229 1.47 -1.31 19.04
N GLU A 230 1.50 0.02 19.02
CA GLU A 230 0.32 0.90 19.05
C GLU A 230 0.22 1.69 17.73
N PRO A 231 -1.00 2.00 17.24
CA PRO A 231 -1.16 2.80 16.04
C PRO A 231 -0.67 4.23 16.27
N PRO A 232 0.25 4.78 15.43
CA PRO A 232 0.91 6.06 15.64
C PRO A 232 0.04 7.31 15.35
N TYR A 233 -1.14 7.16 14.73
CA TYR A 233 -1.91 8.29 14.20
C TYR A 233 -3.26 8.51 14.90
N GLU A 234 -3.32 9.42 15.87
CA GLU A 234 -4.52 9.57 16.72
C GLU A 234 -5.62 10.47 16.13
N SER A 235 -5.23 11.62 15.58
CA SER A 235 -6.15 12.68 15.13
C SER A 235 -6.41 12.61 13.62
N VAL A 236 -7.35 11.75 13.22
CA VAL A 236 -7.69 11.48 11.82
C VAL A 236 -9.18 11.66 11.54
N THR A 237 -9.55 12.24 10.40
CA THR A 237 -10.95 12.48 9.98
C THR A 237 -11.53 11.35 9.15
N GLY A 238 -10.76 10.27 8.97
CA GLY A 238 -11.21 9.06 8.31
C GLY A 238 -10.10 8.02 8.32
N VAL A 239 -10.48 6.78 8.60
CA VAL A 239 -9.65 5.58 8.49
C VAL A 239 -10.34 4.64 7.52
N PHE A 240 -9.59 4.19 6.53
CA PHE A 240 -10.02 3.24 5.52
C PHE A 240 -9.04 2.07 5.53
N CYS A 241 -9.53 0.85 5.33
CA CYS A 241 -8.64 -0.30 5.24
C CYS A 241 -9.10 -1.37 4.26
N VAL A 242 -8.14 -2.18 3.84
CA VAL A 242 -8.38 -3.54 3.36
C VAL A 242 -7.66 -4.46 4.33
N VAL A 243 -8.37 -5.44 4.90
CA VAL A 243 -7.79 -6.48 5.75
C VAL A 243 -7.85 -7.81 5.00
N ILE A 244 -6.73 -8.51 4.94
CA ILE A 244 -6.58 -9.79 4.25
C ILE A 244 -5.89 -10.83 5.13
N ASP A 245 -6.24 -12.09 4.92
CA ASP A 245 -5.65 -13.22 5.59
C ASP A 245 -4.30 -13.62 4.97
N ARG A 246 -3.69 -14.66 5.53
CA ARG A 246 -2.44 -15.23 5.03
C ARG A 246 -2.54 -15.84 3.62
N GLU A 247 -3.72 -15.96 3.01
CA GLU A 247 -3.96 -16.36 1.63
C GLU A 247 -4.45 -15.20 0.75
N GLY A 248 -4.36 -13.95 1.22
CA GLY A 248 -4.79 -12.77 0.46
C GLY A 248 -6.31 -12.66 0.29
N ARG A 249 -7.10 -13.44 1.04
CA ARG A 249 -8.57 -13.36 1.06
C ARG A 249 -9.00 -12.32 2.07
N ARG A 250 -10.11 -11.65 1.82
CA ARG A 250 -10.67 -10.65 2.72
C ARG A 250 -11.05 -11.27 4.07
N LEU A 251 -10.76 -10.56 5.16
CA LEU A 251 -11.27 -10.82 6.52
C LEU A 251 -12.48 -9.93 6.84
#